data_AF-A0A968TX87-F1
#
_entry.id   AF-A0A968TX87-F1
#
_cell.length_a   1.000
_cell.length_b   1.000
_cell.length_c   1.000
_cell.angle_alpha   90.00
_cell.angle_beta   90.00
_cell.angle_gamma   90.00
#
_symmetry.space_group_name_H-M   'P 1'
#
loop_
_entity.id
_entity.type
_entity.pdbx_description
1 polymer ?
#
loop_
_entity_poly.entity_id
_entity_poly.type
_entity_poly.pdbx_seq_one_letter_code
_entity_poly.pdbx_strand_id
1 'polypeptide(L)'
;MFRLDDTIIAVSSPPGRSPRGLVRMSGPACHSIVQELTGEPLPTVRHVVYRVVQLKATHGQQRLPLPVLLACWHGPHSYTGQNVVEIQCPGHPALLERLLHQVTGLGARLAGPGEFTFRAFMHGKMDLTQAEGVAALISATGQAELTAARHLCEGELGHWSQSLAQKLADLLALVEAGIDFTDQEDVVLITPGKQARVTIA
;
A
#
# COMPACT_ATOMS: atom_id res chain seq x y z
N MET A 1 5.75 -12.44 9.57
CA MET A 1 5.32 -11.05 9.32
C MET A 1 6.34 -10.39 8.40
N PHE A 2 5.92 -9.51 7.48
CA PHE A 2 6.85 -8.86 6.54
C PHE A 2 7.80 -7.91 7.26
N ARG A 3 9.03 -7.79 6.75
CA ARG A 3 9.98 -6.75 7.16
C ARG A 3 9.61 -5.43 6.46
N LEU A 4 9.63 -4.30 7.17
CA LEU A 4 9.18 -3.00 6.64
C LEU A 4 10.34 -2.04 6.30
N ASP A 5 11.51 -2.31 6.85
CA ASP A 5 12.76 -1.55 6.69
C ASP A 5 13.58 -1.95 5.44
N ASP A 6 13.12 -2.94 4.67
CA ASP A 6 13.75 -3.33 3.40
C ASP A 6 13.06 -2.71 2.18
N THR A 7 13.73 -2.84 1.03
CA THR A 7 13.17 -2.44 -0.26
C THR A 7 12.63 -3.65 -0.99
N ILE A 8 11.38 -3.59 -1.42
CA ILE A 8 10.73 -4.64 -2.20
C ILE A 8 10.55 -4.24 -3.66
N ILE A 9 10.48 -5.24 -4.53
CA ILE A 9 10.19 -5.09 -5.95
C ILE A 9 9.23 -6.17 -6.46
N ALA A 10 8.33 -5.82 -7.37
CA ALA A 10 7.56 -6.79 -8.15
C ALA A 10 7.09 -6.20 -9.49
N VAL A 11 6.73 -7.09 -10.43
CA VAL A 11 5.91 -6.71 -11.58
C VAL A 11 4.52 -6.33 -11.08
N SER A 12 4.01 -5.17 -11.48
CA SER A 12 2.69 -4.63 -11.10
C SER A 12 1.72 -4.52 -12.27
N SER A 13 2.10 -4.99 -13.45
CA SER A 13 1.20 -5.18 -14.60
C SER A 13 0.76 -6.65 -14.70
N PRO A 14 -0.38 -6.96 -15.36
CA PRO A 14 -0.77 -8.33 -15.66
C PRO A 14 0.34 -9.12 -16.38
N PRO A 15 0.41 -10.45 -16.20
CA PRO A 15 1.38 -11.28 -16.90
C PRO A 15 1.08 -11.33 -18.40
N GLY A 16 2.13 -11.49 -19.21
CA GLY A 16 2.01 -11.64 -20.66
C GLY A 16 2.87 -10.64 -21.43
N ARG A 17 2.70 -10.64 -22.77
CA ARG A 17 3.34 -9.67 -23.67
C ARG A 17 2.46 -8.45 -23.83
N SER A 18 3.01 -7.27 -23.63
CA SER A 18 2.28 -6.01 -23.78
C SER A 18 3.19 -4.87 -24.27
N PRO A 19 2.62 -3.78 -24.83
CA PRO A 19 3.40 -2.59 -25.17
C PRO A 19 4.15 -2.00 -23.98
N ARG A 20 3.60 -2.16 -22.75
CA ARG A 20 4.18 -1.67 -21.50
C ARG A 20 4.01 -2.69 -20.37
N GLY A 21 5.09 -2.94 -19.65
CA GLY A 21 5.12 -3.59 -18.35
C GLY A 21 5.47 -2.58 -17.26
N LEU A 22 4.96 -2.82 -16.06
CA LEU A 22 5.19 -1.98 -14.89
C LEU A 22 5.93 -2.79 -13.84
N VAL A 23 7.04 -2.28 -13.34
CA VAL A 23 7.75 -2.83 -12.18
C VAL A 23 7.77 -1.78 -11.08
N ARG A 24 7.26 -2.14 -9.90
CA ARG A 24 7.17 -1.23 -8.76
C ARG A 24 8.17 -1.64 -7.70
N MET A 25 8.85 -0.64 -7.15
CA MET A 25 9.70 -0.75 -5.98
C MET A 25 9.15 0.10 -4.84
N SER A 26 9.33 -0.35 -3.59
CA SER A 26 9.00 0.43 -2.39
C SER A 26 10.01 0.15 -1.28
N GLY A 27 10.51 1.21 -0.63
CA GLY A 27 11.43 1.12 0.51
C GLY A 27 12.59 2.13 0.47
N PRO A 28 13.49 2.09 1.46
CA PRO A 28 14.51 3.13 1.65
C PRO A 28 15.57 3.17 0.54
N ALA A 29 15.87 2.04 -0.11
CA ALA A 29 16.93 1.94 -1.14
C ALA A 29 16.43 2.21 -2.57
N CYS A 30 15.15 2.58 -2.75
CA CYS A 30 14.58 2.83 -4.08
C CYS A 30 15.42 3.78 -4.93
N HIS A 31 15.83 4.92 -4.36
CA HIS A 31 16.54 5.94 -5.12
C HIS A 31 17.99 5.56 -5.43
N SER A 32 18.70 4.95 -4.49
CA SER A 32 20.08 4.50 -4.72
C SER A 32 20.15 3.38 -5.76
N ILE A 33 19.20 2.44 -5.72
CA ILE A 33 19.10 1.37 -6.74
C ILE A 33 18.86 1.98 -8.12
N VAL A 34 17.95 2.95 -8.22
CA VAL A 34 17.65 3.58 -9.52
C VAL A 34 18.83 4.37 -10.04
N GLN A 35 19.53 5.10 -9.18
CA GLN A 35 20.75 5.81 -9.55
C GLN A 35 21.83 4.85 -10.08
N GLU A 36 21.99 3.68 -9.48
CA GLU A 36 22.90 2.63 -9.97
C GLU A 36 22.47 2.06 -11.33
N LEU A 37 21.16 1.95 -11.58
CA LEU A 37 20.62 1.44 -12.84
C LEU A 37 20.76 2.41 -14.01
N THR A 38 20.60 3.71 -13.76
CA THR A 38 20.57 4.76 -14.79
C THR A 38 21.86 5.55 -14.89
N GLY A 39 22.70 5.53 -13.86
CA GLY A 39 23.87 6.41 -13.72
C GLY A 39 23.51 7.85 -13.34
N GLU A 40 22.23 8.16 -13.10
CA GLU A 40 21.75 9.51 -12.82
C GLU A 40 20.93 9.55 -11.53
N PRO A 41 21.11 10.57 -10.68
CA PRO A 41 20.28 10.74 -9.49
C PRO A 41 18.82 11.00 -9.87
N LEU A 42 17.91 10.56 -9.01
CA LEU A 42 16.48 10.85 -9.17
C LEU A 42 16.13 12.29 -8.77
N PRO A 43 15.10 12.88 -9.39
CA PRO A 43 14.57 14.18 -8.95
C PRO A 43 14.06 14.13 -7.50
N THR A 44 14.17 15.26 -6.79
CA THR A 44 13.79 15.41 -5.38
C THR A 44 12.29 15.53 -5.12
N VAL A 45 11.48 15.58 -6.19
CA VAL A 45 10.04 15.86 -6.15
C VAL A 45 9.30 14.81 -7.00
N ARG A 46 7.99 14.66 -6.82
CA ARG A 46 7.16 13.72 -7.60
C ARG A 46 7.26 14.04 -9.10
N HIS A 47 8.01 13.24 -9.84
CA HIS A 47 8.30 13.46 -11.26
C HIS A 47 8.18 12.16 -12.05
N VAL A 48 7.89 12.32 -13.34
CA VAL A 48 8.06 11.28 -14.34
C VAL A 48 9.22 11.69 -15.23
N VAL A 49 10.20 10.81 -15.38
CA VAL A 49 11.40 11.07 -16.19
C VAL A 49 11.68 9.95 -17.16
N TYR A 50 12.16 10.29 -18.36
CA TYR A 50 12.71 9.33 -19.30
C TYR A 50 14.17 9.02 -18.96
N ARG A 51 14.53 7.74 -18.91
CA ARG A 51 15.90 7.27 -18.64
C ARG A 51 16.24 6.05 -19.47
N VAL A 52 17.53 5.73 -19.53
CA VAL A 52 18.03 4.47 -20.06
C VAL A 52 18.59 3.66 -18.91
N VAL A 53 18.00 2.50 -18.65
CA VAL A 53 18.53 1.52 -17.70
C VAL A 53 19.50 0.61 -18.42
N GLN A 54 20.68 0.41 -17.84
CA GLN A 54 21.68 -0.49 -18.41
C GLN A 54 21.49 -1.90 -17.86
N LEU A 55 20.76 -2.75 -18.59
CA LEU A 55 20.50 -4.11 -18.15
C LEU A 55 21.76 -4.98 -18.29
N LYS A 56 22.23 -5.57 -17.19
CA LYS A 56 23.38 -6.49 -17.14
C LYS A 56 23.16 -7.65 -18.10
N ALA A 57 24.17 -7.97 -18.90
CA ALA A 57 24.12 -9.05 -19.87
C ALA A 57 23.85 -10.43 -19.26
N THR A 58 23.17 -11.28 -20.01
CA THR A 58 23.13 -12.73 -19.77
C THR A 58 24.23 -13.38 -20.60
N HIS A 59 25.02 -14.27 -20.00
CA HIS A 59 26.02 -15.11 -20.69
C HIS A 59 26.97 -14.37 -21.67
N GLY A 60 27.77 -13.42 -21.16
CA GLY A 60 28.83 -12.78 -21.96
C GLY A 60 28.35 -11.83 -23.08
N GLN A 61 27.04 -11.55 -23.16
CA GLN A 61 26.51 -10.52 -24.06
C GLN A 61 26.91 -9.11 -23.63
N GLN A 62 26.68 -8.11 -24.48
CA GLN A 62 26.79 -6.70 -24.09
C GLN A 62 25.62 -6.27 -23.19
N ARG A 63 25.83 -5.21 -22.41
CA ARG A 63 24.75 -4.54 -21.66
C ARG A 63 23.63 -4.17 -22.64
N LEU A 64 22.38 -4.36 -22.23
CA LEU A 64 21.22 -4.00 -23.02
C LEU A 64 20.72 -2.63 -22.55
N PRO A 65 20.89 -1.55 -23.35
CA PRO A 65 20.28 -0.27 -23.02
C PRO A 65 18.76 -0.39 -23.15
N LEU A 66 18.06 -0.09 -22.07
CA LEU A 66 16.61 -0.18 -21.98
C LEU A 66 16.01 1.21 -21.71
N PRO A 67 15.35 1.83 -22.71
CA PRO A 67 14.52 3.01 -22.52
C PRO A 67 13.37 2.74 -21.54
N VAL A 68 13.24 3.57 -20.50
CA VAL A 68 12.18 3.47 -19.50
C VAL A 68 11.59 4.84 -19.16
N LEU A 69 10.35 4.84 -18.68
CA LEU A 69 9.80 5.95 -17.91
C LEU A 69 9.87 5.57 -16.43
N LEU A 70 10.40 6.48 -15.61
CA LEU A 70 10.46 6.34 -14.17
C LEU A 70 9.49 7.31 -13.53
N ALA A 71 8.50 6.80 -12.80
CA ALA A 71 7.67 7.61 -11.94
C ALA A 71 8.14 7.44 -10.49
N CYS A 72 8.42 8.55 -9.81
CA CYS A 72 9.04 8.54 -8.49
C CYS A 72 8.17 9.28 -7.48
N TRP A 73 8.03 8.70 -6.30
CA TRP A 73 7.34 9.29 -5.15
C TRP A 73 8.24 9.20 -3.92
N HIS A 74 8.34 10.30 -3.19
CA HIS A 74 9.02 10.34 -1.90
C HIS A 74 8.01 10.03 -0.78
N GLY A 75 8.42 9.25 0.21
CA GLY A 75 7.63 9.07 1.43
C GLY A 75 7.48 10.39 2.18
N PRO A 76 6.34 10.66 2.86
CA PRO A 76 5.17 9.80 3.06
C PRO A 76 4.11 9.90 1.95
N HIS A 77 4.38 10.64 0.87
CA HIS A 77 3.42 10.95 -0.19
C HIS A 77 3.42 9.92 -1.32
N SER A 78 3.36 8.65 -0.95
CA SER A 78 3.29 7.50 -1.88
C SER A 78 2.22 6.50 -1.44
N TYR A 79 1.92 5.52 -2.29
CA TYR A 79 0.99 4.43 -2.00
C TYR A 79 1.33 3.71 -0.68
N THR A 80 2.58 3.28 -0.54
CA THR A 80 3.05 2.54 0.64
C THR A 80 3.44 3.42 1.83
N GLY A 81 3.47 4.75 1.68
CA GLY A 81 4.07 5.66 2.67
C GLY A 81 5.60 5.72 2.65
N GLN A 82 6.29 4.87 1.88
CA GLN A 82 7.76 4.89 1.71
C GLN A 82 8.17 5.55 0.38
N ASN A 83 9.46 5.63 0.08
CA ASN A 83 9.89 5.96 -1.28
C ASN A 83 9.40 4.87 -2.25
N VAL A 84 8.76 5.26 -3.34
CA VAL A 84 8.24 4.36 -4.37
C VAL A 84 8.80 4.78 -5.72
N VAL A 85 9.27 3.82 -6.49
CA VAL A 85 9.63 4.04 -7.89
C VAL A 85 8.90 3.02 -8.76
N GLU A 86 8.31 3.50 -9.84
CA GLU A 86 7.71 2.68 -10.87
C GLU A 86 8.51 2.80 -12.16
N ILE A 87 8.94 1.65 -12.68
CA ILE A 87 9.69 1.51 -13.92
C ILE A 87 8.72 1.01 -14.99
N GLN A 88 8.42 1.85 -15.97
CA GLN A 88 7.62 1.49 -17.13
C GLN A 88 8.55 1.22 -18.33
N CYS A 89 8.46 0.03 -18.89
CA CYS A 89 9.29 -0.44 -20.00
C CYS A 89 8.48 -1.34 -20.93
N PRO A 90 8.99 -1.79 -22.09
CA PRO A 90 8.31 -2.82 -22.90
C PRO A 90 7.96 -4.07 -22.08
N GLY A 91 6.72 -4.53 -22.15
CA GLY A 91 6.21 -5.62 -21.32
C GLY A 91 6.57 -7.00 -21.86
N HIS A 92 7.86 -7.28 -22.04
CA HIS A 92 8.32 -8.61 -22.42
C HIS A 92 8.72 -9.41 -21.16
N PRO A 93 8.17 -10.62 -20.90
CA PRO A 93 8.44 -11.36 -19.66
C PRO A 93 9.92 -11.52 -19.31
N ALA A 94 10.75 -11.94 -20.26
CA ALA A 94 12.20 -12.10 -20.04
C ALA A 94 12.93 -10.78 -19.72
N LEU A 95 12.41 -9.64 -20.19
CA LEU A 95 12.97 -8.32 -19.91
C LEU A 95 12.62 -7.87 -18.49
N LEU A 96 11.36 -8.09 -18.09
CA LEU A 96 10.90 -7.81 -16.73
C LEU A 96 11.64 -8.69 -15.71
N GLU A 97 11.80 -9.97 -16.01
CA GLU A 97 12.57 -10.91 -15.16
C GLU A 97 14.03 -10.48 -15.00
N ARG A 98 14.67 -10.06 -16.10
CA ARG A 98 16.05 -9.54 -16.06
C ARG A 98 16.16 -8.25 -15.24
N LEU A 99 15.18 -7.36 -15.35
CA LEU A 99 15.12 -6.15 -14.53
C LEU A 99 14.95 -6.51 -13.04
N LEU A 100 14.02 -7.42 -12.71
CA LEU A 100 13.83 -7.91 -11.35
C LEU A 100 15.13 -8.49 -10.77
N HIS A 101 15.78 -9.40 -11.51
CA HIS A 101 17.03 -10.03 -11.07
C HIS A 101 18.16 -9.01 -10.85
N GLN A 102 18.26 -8.00 -11.70
CA GLN A 102 19.26 -6.95 -11.53
C GLN A 102 18.97 -6.10 -10.28
N VAL A 103 17.72 -5.71 -10.06
CA VAL A 103 17.34 -4.91 -8.88
C VAL A 103 17.49 -5.71 -7.59
N THR A 104 17.14 -7.00 -7.58
CA THR A 104 17.36 -7.84 -6.39
C THR A 104 18.85 -8.01 -6.10
N GLY A 105 19.68 -8.12 -7.15
CA GLY A 105 21.14 -8.08 -7.03
C GLY A 105 21.72 -6.75 -6.50
N LEU A 106 20.91 -5.69 -6.44
CA LEU A 106 21.25 -4.38 -5.84
C LEU A 106 20.68 -4.20 -4.43
N GLY A 107 20.13 -5.25 -3.83
CA GLY A 107 19.68 -5.25 -2.42
C GLY A 107 18.17 -5.14 -2.21
N ALA A 108 17.37 -5.08 -3.28
CA ALA A 108 15.93 -5.26 -3.14
C ALA A 108 15.56 -6.75 -2.94
N ARG A 109 14.40 -7.00 -2.35
CA ARG A 109 13.79 -8.34 -2.24
C ARG A 109 12.55 -8.42 -3.10
N LEU A 110 12.20 -9.60 -3.62
CA LEU A 110 10.88 -9.78 -4.24
C LEU A 110 9.76 -9.55 -3.22
N ALA A 111 8.76 -8.77 -3.61
CA ALA A 111 7.58 -8.53 -2.77
C ALA A 111 6.76 -9.82 -2.63
N GLY A 112 6.21 -10.07 -1.44
CA GLY A 112 5.20 -11.08 -1.21
C GLY A 112 3.81 -10.67 -1.73
N PRO A 113 2.85 -11.61 -1.78
CA PRO A 113 1.47 -11.32 -2.15
C PRO A 113 0.87 -10.24 -1.26
N GLY A 114 0.28 -9.19 -1.87
CA GLY A 114 -0.34 -8.09 -1.15
C GLY A 114 0.62 -7.18 -0.37
N GLU A 115 1.94 -7.42 -0.41
CA GLU A 115 2.89 -6.76 0.50
C GLU A 115 2.90 -5.23 0.35
N PHE A 116 2.73 -4.69 -0.86
CA PHE A 116 2.62 -3.23 -1.06
C PHE A 116 1.42 -2.63 -0.32
N THR A 117 0.24 -3.27 -0.41
CA THR A 117 -0.97 -2.82 0.29
C THR A 117 -0.84 -3.03 1.79
N PHE A 118 -0.24 -4.14 2.22
CA PHE A 118 0.09 -4.37 3.63
C PHE A 118 0.97 -3.25 4.19
N ARG A 119 2.02 -2.82 3.47
CA ARG A 119 2.86 -1.68 3.89
C ARG A 119 2.08 -0.37 3.97
N ALA A 120 1.15 -0.14 3.03
CA ALA A 120 0.28 1.03 3.07
C ALA A 120 -0.58 1.04 4.34
N PHE A 121 -1.19 -0.09 4.69
CA PHE A 121 -1.93 -0.28 5.94
C PHE A 121 -1.04 -0.04 7.17
N MET A 122 0.13 -0.68 7.23
CA MET A 122 1.05 -0.54 8.36
C MET A 122 1.58 0.89 8.56
N HIS A 123 1.69 1.68 7.48
CA HIS A 123 2.05 3.10 7.55
C HIS A 123 0.85 4.05 7.66
N GLY A 124 -0.35 3.53 7.99
CA GLY A 124 -1.55 4.34 8.21
C GLY A 124 -2.04 5.09 6.98
N LYS A 125 -1.69 4.63 5.77
CA LYS A 125 -2.17 5.21 4.51
C LYS A 125 -3.61 4.84 4.22
N MET A 126 -4.08 3.75 4.82
CA MET A 126 -5.42 3.18 4.70
C MET A 126 -5.68 2.26 5.90
N ASP A 127 -6.95 2.03 6.24
CA ASP A 127 -7.33 1.01 7.20
C ASP A 127 -7.45 -0.39 6.55
N LEU A 128 -7.81 -1.40 7.36
CA LEU A 128 -7.91 -2.78 6.88
C LEU A 128 -9.06 -2.96 5.87
N THR A 129 -10.19 -2.27 6.06
CA THR A 129 -11.35 -2.35 5.16
C THR A 129 -11.02 -1.76 3.79
N GLN A 130 -10.26 -0.66 3.76
CA GLN A 130 -9.75 -0.05 2.54
C GLN A 130 -8.73 -0.96 1.85
N ALA A 131 -7.83 -1.61 2.61
CA ALA A 131 -6.88 -2.57 2.06
C ALA A 131 -7.58 -3.78 1.38
N GLU A 132 -8.65 -4.29 1.98
CA GLU A 132 -9.51 -5.32 1.39
C GLU A 132 -10.28 -4.78 0.17
N GLY A 133 -10.74 -3.53 0.24
CA GLY A 133 -11.39 -2.82 -0.86
C GLY A 133 -10.53 -2.79 -2.13
N VAL A 134 -9.21 -2.60 -2.00
CA VAL A 134 -8.27 -2.64 -3.14
C VAL A 134 -8.29 -4.02 -3.81
N ALA A 135 -8.26 -5.10 -3.03
CA ALA A 135 -8.30 -6.46 -3.58
C ALA A 135 -9.66 -6.73 -4.26
N ALA A 136 -10.76 -6.35 -3.61
CA ALA A 136 -12.11 -6.49 -4.14
C ALA A 136 -12.30 -5.71 -5.45
N LEU A 137 -11.73 -4.50 -5.55
CA LEU A 137 -11.80 -3.66 -6.74
C LEU A 137 -11.07 -4.30 -7.93
N ILE A 138 -9.90 -4.90 -7.69
CA ILE A 138 -9.13 -5.61 -8.73
C ILE A 138 -9.85 -6.87 -9.20
N SER A 139 -10.56 -7.58 -8.30
CA SER A 139 -11.22 -8.85 -8.62
C SER A 139 -12.66 -8.70 -9.15
N ALA A 140 -13.25 -7.51 -9.07
CA ALA A 140 -14.64 -7.29 -9.42
C ALA A 140 -14.94 -7.64 -10.89
N THR A 141 -16.01 -8.40 -11.10
CA THR A 141 -16.48 -8.91 -12.40
C THR A 141 -17.75 -8.22 -12.90
N GLY A 142 -18.43 -7.44 -12.04
CA GLY A 142 -19.66 -6.74 -12.37
C GLY A 142 -19.79 -5.37 -11.71
N GLN A 143 -20.75 -4.57 -12.18
CA GLN A 143 -20.94 -3.19 -11.73
C GLN A 143 -21.29 -3.08 -10.24
N ALA A 144 -22.09 -4.01 -9.72
CA ALA A 144 -22.45 -4.03 -8.30
C ALA A 144 -21.23 -4.29 -7.40
N GLU A 145 -20.36 -5.24 -7.79
CA GLU A 145 -19.11 -5.54 -7.09
C GLU A 145 -18.14 -4.36 -7.13
N LEU A 146 -18.02 -3.68 -8.28
CA LEU A 146 -17.22 -2.47 -8.41
C LEU A 146 -17.72 -1.36 -7.49
N THR A 147 -19.03 -1.13 -7.42
CA THR A 147 -19.62 -0.14 -6.52
C THR A 147 -19.34 -0.47 -5.05
N ALA A 148 -19.56 -1.72 -4.64
CA ALA A 148 -19.28 -2.16 -3.27
C ALA A 148 -17.78 -2.02 -2.90
N ALA A 149 -16.88 -2.43 -3.79
CA ALA A 149 -15.43 -2.30 -3.58
C ALA A 149 -14.98 -0.84 -3.48
N ARG A 150 -15.63 0.08 -4.19
CA ARG A 150 -15.36 1.52 -4.08
C ARG A 150 -15.73 2.08 -2.72
N HIS A 151 -16.91 1.73 -2.18
CA HIS A 151 -17.30 2.14 -0.83
C HIS A 151 -16.29 1.68 0.24
N LEU A 152 -15.75 0.46 0.08
CA LEU A 152 -14.65 -0.03 0.93
C LEU A 152 -13.38 0.81 0.75
N CYS A 153 -12.95 1.08 -0.48
CA CYS A 153 -11.78 1.93 -0.75
C CYS A 153 -11.92 3.35 -0.18
N GLU A 154 -13.13 3.90 -0.20
CA GLU A 154 -13.47 5.23 0.32
C GLU A 154 -13.54 5.26 1.87
N GLY A 155 -13.45 4.10 2.54
CA GLY A 155 -13.36 3.98 3.99
C GLY A 155 -14.70 3.99 4.72
N GLU A 156 -15.82 3.87 3.99
CA GLU A 156 -17.16 3.98 4.58
C GLU A 156 -17.40 2.93 5.67
N LEU A 157 -17.02 1.69 5.42
CA LEU A 157 -17.18 0.60 6.39
C LEU A 157 -16.27 0.79 7.62
N GLY A 158 -15.03 1.23 7.42
CA GLY A 158 -14.09 1.53 8.49
C GLY A 158 -14.61 2.64 9.40
N HIS A 159 -15.10 3.74 8.81
CA HIS A 159 -15.70 4.86 9.56
C HIS A 159 -16.96 4.45 10.32
N TRP A 160 -17.84 3.67 9.70
CA TRP A 160 -19.03 3.15 10.35
C TRP A 160 -18.69 2.24 11.54
N SER A 161 -17.76 1.30 11.34
CA SER A 161 -17.27 0.41 12.40
C SER A 161 -16.64 1.18 13.56
N GLN A 162 -15.80 2.18 13.25
CA GLN A 162 -15.17 3.02 14.27
C GLN A 162 -16.20 3.83 15.08
N SER A 163 -17.25 4.32 14.42
CA SER A 163 -18.35 5.03 15.08
C SER A 163 -19.08 4.14 16.09
N LEU A 164 -19.35 2.88 15.73
CA LEU A 164 -19.94 1.91 16.64
C LEU A 164 -19.01 1.54 17.79
N ALA A 165 -17.72 1.30 17.49
CA ALA A 165 -16.72 1.00 18.50
C ALA A 165 -16.60 2.12 19.53
N GLN A 166 -16.64 3.39 19.10
CA GLN A 166 -16.63 4.54 20.01
C GLN A 166 -17.85 4.55 20.92
N LYS A 167 -19.06 4.35 20.38
CA LYS A 167 -20.29 4.31 21.20
C LYS A 167 -20.26 3.18 22.23
N LEU A 168 -19.69 2.03 21.88
CA LEU A 168 -19.51 0.91 22.80
C LEU A 168 -18.48 1.22 23.88
N ALA A 169 -17.35 1.83 23.51
CA ALA A 169 -16.32 2.26 24.45
C ALA A 169 -16.86 3.28 25.46
N ASP A 170 -17.66 4.24 25.00
CA ASP A 170 -18.29 5.25 25.87
C ASP A 170 -19.26 4.59 26.88
N LEU A 171 -20.07 3.63 26.42
CA LEU A 171 -20.96 2.87 27.29
C LEU A 171 -20.19 2.01 28.29
N LEU A 172 -19.11 1.36 27.86
CA LEU A 172 -18.26 0.55 28.73
C LEU A 172 -17.64 1.42 29.83
N ALA A 173 -17.10 2.59 29.47
CA ALA A 173 -16.53 3.53 30.44
C ALA A 173 -17.57 3.99 31.49
N LEU A 174 -18.83 4.18 31.09
CA LEU A 174 -19.91 4.52 32.03
C LEU A 174 -20.25 3.35 32.97
N VAL A 175 -20.22 2.10 32.47
CA VAL A 175 -20.46 0.92 33.29
C VAL A 175 -19.31 0.72 34.28
N GLU A 176 -18.06 0.83 33.83
CA GLU A 176 -16.87 0.71 34.67
C GLU A 176 -16.87 1.77 35.77
N ALA A 177 -17.15 3.04 35.44
CA ALA A 177 -17.29 4.09 36.45
C ALA A 177 -18.42 3.79 37.46
N GLY A 178 -19.55 3.24 37.00
CA GLY A 178 -20.64 2.84 37.89
C GLY A 178 -20.29 1.69 38.84
N ILE A 179 -19.34 0.82 38.47
CA ILE A 179 -18.85 -0.29 39.30
C ILE A 179 -17.77 0.20 40.27
N ASP A 180 -16.83 1.03 39.81
CA ASP A 180 -15.68 1.47 40.62
C ASP A 180 -16.03 2.52 41.67
N PHE A 181 -17.14 3.24 41.50
CA PHE A 181 -17.54 4.35 42.37
C PHE A 181 -18.93 4.15 43.02
N THR A 182 -19.33 2.91 43.31
CA THR A 182 -20.63 2.58 43.94
C THR A 182 -20.90 3.27 45.27
N ASP A 183 -19.84 3.71 45.95
CA ASP A 183 -19.89 4.24 47.31
C ASP A 183 -19.88 5.78 47.34
N GLN A 184 -19.80 6.42 46.16
CA GLN A 184 -19.82 7.88 46.01
C GLN A 184 -21.23 8.33 45.61
N GLU A 185 -21.86 9.17 46.44
CA GLU A 185 -23.24 9.65 46.27
C GLU A 185 -23.49 10.41 44.95
N ASP A 186 -22.43 10.85 44.25
CA ASP A 186 -22.50 11.68 43.04
C ASP A 186 -22.42 10.89 41.71
N VAL A 187 -22.28 9.56 41.73
CA VAL A 187 -22.19 8.75 40.50
C VAL A 187 -23.56 8.26 40.05
N VAL A 188 -24.10 8.92 39.02
CA VAL A 188 -25.37 8.54 38.39
C VAL A 188 -25.18 7.25 37.57
N LEU A 189 -25.59 6.13 38.16
CA LEU A 189 -25.68 4.84 37.47
C LEU A 189 -26.50 4.98 36.17
N ILE A 190 -26.09 4.27 35.13
CA ILE A 190 -26.78 4.26 33.83
C ILE A 190 -28.23 3.83 34.06
N THR A 191 -29.17 4.77 33.93
CA THR A 191 -30.60 4.50 34.07
C THR A 191 -31.10 3.80 32.79
N PRO A 192 -32.02 2.82 32.87
CA PRO A 192 -32.46 2.01 31.73
C PRO A 192 -32.94 2.81 30.49
N GLY A 193 -33.38 4.06 30.67
CA GLY A 193 -33.78 4.96 29.58
C GLY A 193 -32.64 5.56 28.73
N LYS A 194 -31.40 5.56 29.22
CA LYS A 194 -30.21 5.99 28.45
C LYS A 194 -29.59 4.86 27.61
N GLN A 195 -29.94 3.60 27.90
CA GLN A 195 -29.47 2.42 27.15
C GLN A 195 -30.12 2.32 25.75
N ALA A 196 -31.27 2.96 25.54
CA ALA A 196 -32.12 2.77 24.36
C ALA A 196 -31.84 3.71 23.16
N ARG A 197 -30.77 4.51 23.17
CA ARG A 197 -30.49 5.50 22.11
C ARG A 197 -29.15 5.35 21.42
N VAL A 198 -28.63 4.12 21.33
CA VAL A 198 -27.68 3.79 20.27
C VAL A 198 -28.49 3.53 19.00
N THR A 199 -29.06 4.59 18.42
CA THR A 199 -29.67 4.49 17.10
C THR A 199 -28.54 4.28 16.10
N ILE A 200 -28.55 3.12 15.45
CA ILE A 200 -27.75 2.81 14.27
C ILE A 200 -28.46 3.52 13.12
N ALA A 201 -28.04 4.75 12.83
CA ALA A 201 -28.41 5.47 11.62
C ALA A 201 -27.26 5.35 10.63
#